data_AF-A0A2L0BLJ5-F1
#
_entry.id   AF-A0A2L0BLJ5-F1
#
_cell.length_a   1.000
_cell.length_b   1.000
_cell.length_c   1.000
_cell.angle_alpha   90.00
_cell.angle_beta   90.00
_cell.angle_gamma   90.00
#
_symmetry.space_group_name_H-M   'P 1'
#
loop_
_entity.id
_entity.type
_entity.pdbx_description
1 polymer ?
#
loop_
_entity_poly.entity_id
_entity_poly.type
_entity_poly.pdbx_seq_one_letter_code
_entity_poly.pdbx_strand_id
1 'polypeptide(L)'
;EIYNEIEENRPKVETVLAQGQEYLKKATTPATNLQHNLRTLKQRWDSVTARANDKKIKLEIALKEATEFHESLQSFVDWLTNAEKILSNLKPVSRVLDTIQGQIEEHKVFQKDVSAHRETMLALDKKGTHLKYFSQKQDVILIKNLLIS
;
A
#
# COMPACT_ATOMS: atom_id res chain seq x y z
N GLU A 1 -9.55 -7.99 -11.30
CA GLU A 1 -10.02 -8.80 -12.45
C GLU A 1 -9.39 -10.18 -12.49
N ILE A 2 -8.08 -10.34 -12.80
CA ILE A 2 -7.43 -11.67 -12.92
C ILE A 2 -7.56 -12.55 -11.66
N TYR A 3 -7.42 -11.99 -10.46
CA TYR A 3 -7.59 -12.76 -9.21
C TYR A 3 -9.02 -13.33 -9.08
N ASN A 4 -10.03 -12.52 -9.40
CA ASN A 4 -11.43 -12.92 -9.32
C ASN A 4 -11.74 -13.99 -10.36
N GLU A 5 -11.22 -13.85 -11.58
CA GLU A 5 -11.34 -14.85 -12.64
C GLU A 5 -10.71 -16.20 -12.25
N ILE A 6 -9.58 -16.17 -11.54
CA ILE A 6 -8.99 -17.40 -10.97
C ILE A 6 -9.93 -18.01 -9.94
N GLU A 7 -10.44 -17.23 -8.98
CA GLU A 7 -11.38 -17.76 -7.98
C GLU A 7 -12.68 -18.32 -8.59
N GLU A 8 -13.22 -17.69 -9.63
CA GLU A 8 -14.41 -18.17 -10.36
C GLU A 8 -14.15 -19.51 -11.08
N ASN A 9 -12.93 -19.75 -11.54
CA ASN A 9 -12.56 -20.99 -12.23
C ASN A 9 -12.11 -22.12 -11.29
N ARG A 10 -11.84 -21.83 -10.02
CA ARG A 10 -11.49 -22.82 -8.98
C ARG A 10 -12.42 -24.05 -8.95
N PRO A 11 -13.75 -23.91 -8.83
CA PRO A 11 -14.63 -25.06 -8.74
C PRO A 11 -14.58 -25.95 -9.99
N LYS A 12 -14.38 -25.36 -11.18
CA LYS A 12 -14.28 -26.10 -12.44
C LYS A 12 -13.01 -26.96 -12.45
N VAL A 13 -11.88 -26.39 -12.06
CA VAL A 13 -10.60 -27.10 -12.03
C VAL A 13 -10.61 -28.20 -10.97
N GLU A 14 -11.13 -27.93 -9.78
CA GLU A 14 -11.28 -28.91 -8.71
C GLU A 14 -12.19 -30.08 -9.14
N THR A 15 -13.30 -29.77 -9.83
CA THR A 15 -14.20 -30.79 -10.37
C THR A 15 -13.51 -31.68 -11.40
N VAL A 16 -12.79 -31.11 -12.37
CA VAL A 16 -12.07 -31.88 -13.40
C VAL A 16 -10.99 -32.76 -12.78
N LEU A 17 -10.26 -32.24 -11.78
CA LEU A 17 -9.27 -33.01 -11.04
C LEU A 17 -9.91 -34.17 -10.27
N ALA A 18 -11.03 -33.93 -9.58
CA ALA A 18 -11.76 -34.95 -8.83
C ALA A 18 -12.32 -36.05 -9.74
N GLN A 19 -13.00 -35.69 -10.82
CA GLN A 19 -13.55 -36.63 -11.81
C GLN A 19 -12.44 -37.44 -12.49
N GLY A 20 -11.34 -36.80 -12.87
CA GLY A 20 -10.19 -37.49 -13.46
C GLY A 20 -9.52 -38.48 -12.50
N GLN A 21 -9.38 -38.11 -11.22
CA GLN A 21 -8.88 -39.00 -10.17
C GLN A 21 -9.82 -40.20 -9.95
N GLU A 22 -11.14 -39.97 -9.94
CA GLU A 22 -12.13 -41.03 -9.81
C GLU A 22 -12.08 -42.01 -10.99
N TYR A 23 -11.95 -41.50 -12.22
CA TYR A 23 -11.78 -42.33 -13.40
C TYR A 23 -10.52 -43.19 -13.32
N LEU A 24 -9.38 -42.60 -12.93
CA LEU A 24 -8.12 -43.34 -12.77
C LEU A 24 -8.22 -44.48 -11.74
N LYS A 25 -9.02 -44.31 -10.68
CA LYS A 25 -9.30 -45.37 -9.69
C LYS A 25 -10.13 -46.53 -10.26
N LYS A 26 -11.02 -46.25 -11.21
CA LYS A 26 -11.93 -47.23 -11.84
C LYS A 26 -11.34 -47.88 -13.09
N ALA A 27 -10.28 -47.30 -13.67
CA ALA A 27 -9.69 -47.77 -14.91
C ALA A 27 -9.04 -49.15 -14.75
N THR A 28 -9.42 -50.09 -15.61
CA THR A 28 -8.86 -51.46 -15.67
C THR A 28 -7.56 -51.54 -16.49
N THR A 29 -7.28 -50.52 -17.30
CA THR A 29 -6.05 -50.39 -18.10
C THR A 29 -5.25 -49.14 -17.70
N PRO A 30 -3.91 -49.15 -17.79
CA PRO A 30 -3.09 -47.98 -17.46
C PRO A 30 -3.44 -46.75 -18.33
N ALA A 31 -4.01 -45.72 -17.72
CA ALA A 31 -4.34 -44.45 -18.37
C ALA A 31 -3.25 -43.39 -18.12
N THR A 32 -2.01 -43.71 -18.53
CA THR A 32 -0.80 -42.91 -18.26
C THR A 32 -0.90 -41.46 -18.77
N ASN A 33 -1.47 -41.25 -19.95
CA ASN A 33 -1.67 -39.92 -20.52
C ASN A 33 -2.61 -39.07 -19.67
N LEU A 34 -3.72 -39.65 -19.19
CA LEU A 34 -4.65 -38.94 -18.31
C LEU A 34 -3.98 -38.59 -16.97
N GLN A 35 -3.23 -39.52 -16.38
CA GLN A 35 -2.47 -39.26 -15.15
C GLN A 35 -1.46 -38.12 -15.32
N HIS A 36 -0.76 -38.06 -16.46
CA HIS A 36 0.14 -36.97 -16.78
C HIS A 36 -0.60 -35.63 -16.95
N ASN A 37 -1.73 -35.63 -17.65
CA ASN A 37 -2.54 -34.42 -17.88
C ASN A 37 -3.10 -33.85 -16.56
N LEU A 38 -3.64 -34.70 -15.68
CA LEU A 38 -4.16 -34.27 -14.37
C LEU A 38 -3.05 -33.72 -13.47
N ARG A 39 -1.86 -34.34 -13.50
CA ARG A 39 -0.69 -33.84 -12.78
C ARG A 39 -0.27 -32.46 -13.30
N THR A 40 -0.21 -32.30 -14.62
CA THR A 40 0.16 -31.04 -15.27
C THR A 40 -0.87 -29.95 -14.99
N LEU A 41 -2.17 -30.28 -15.07
CA LEU A 41 -3.26 -29.35 -14.73
C LEU A 41 -3.12 -28.88 -13.27
N LYS A 42 -2.95 -29.81 -12.33
CA LYS A 42 -2.76 -29.48 -10.92
C LYS A 42 -1.56 -28.58 -10.69
N GLN A 43 -0.40 -28.92 -11.28
CA GLN A 43 0.81 -28.11 -11.15
C GLN A 43 0.64 -26.69 -11.69
N ARG A 44 0.01 -26.53 -12.87
CA ARG A 44 -0.24 -25.22 -13.47
C ARG A 44 -1.25 -24.42 -12.63
N TRP A 45 -2.29 -25.07 -12.14
CA TRP A 45 -3.30 -24.47 -11.27
C TRP A 45 -2.71 -23.96 -9.96
N ASP A 46 -1.93 -24.81 -9.28
CA ASP A 46 -1.27 -24.46 -8.02
C ASP A 46 -0.27 -23.29 -8.27
N SER A 47 0.46 -23.30 -9.39
CA SER A 47 1.38 -22.23 -9.77
C SER A 47 0.69 -20.88 -10.04
N VAL A 48 -0.37 -20.85 -10.85
CA VAL A 48 -1.07 -19.60 -11.17
C VAL A 48 -1.75 -19.03 -9.94
N THR A 49 -2.38 -19.88 -9.11
CA THR A 49 -3.04 -19.48 -7.86
C THR A 49 -2.04 -18.93 -6.86
N ALA A 50 -0.86 -19.55 -6.71
CA ALA A 50 0.20 -19.04 -5.84
C ALA A 50 0.70 -17.66 -6.29
N ARG A 51 0.95 -17.47 -7.59
CA ARG A 51 1.38 -16.19 -8.15
C ARG A 51 0.32 -15.09 -8.00
N ALA A 52 -0.96 -15.43 -8.19
CA ALA A 52 -2.05 -14.49 -8.01
C ALA A 52 -2.19 -14.05 -6.55
N ASN A 53 -2.12 -14.98 -5.59
CA ASN A 53 -2.16 -14.66 -4.17
C ASN A 53 -0.95 -13.81 -3.74
N ASP A 54 0.26 -14.16 -4.16
CA ASP A 54 1.46 -13.36 -3.87
C ASP A 54 1.33 -11.92 -4.40
N LYS A 55 0.85 -11.76 -5.64
CA LYS A 55 0.61 -10.42 -6.19
C LYS A 55 -0.50 -9.66 -5.46
N LYS A 56 -1.59 -10.32 -5.08
CA LYS A 56 -2.68 -9.70 -4.30
C LYS A 56 -2.16 -9.19 -2.96
N ILE A 57 -1.45 -10.02 -2.19
CA ILE A 57 -0.88 -9.65 -0.89
C ILE A 57 0.06 -8.45 -1.02
N LYS A 58 0.95 -8.45 -2.03
CA LYS A 58 1.86 -7.32 -2.28
C LYS A 58 1.12 -6.02 -2.59
N LEU A 59 0.06 -6.10 -3.39
CA LEU A 59 -0.76 -4.93 -3.73
C LEU A 59 -1.54 -4.42 -2.51
N GLU A 60 -2.08 -5.30 -1.67
CA GLU A 60 -2.79 -4.92 -0.44
C GLU A 60 -1.85 -4.23 0.56
N ILE A 61 -0.63 -4.75 0.74
CA ILE A 61 0.41 -4.13 1.57
C ILE A 61 0.78 -2.76 1.02
N ALA A 62 1.09 -2.67 -0.28
CA ALA A 62 1.51 -1.42 -0.90
C ALA A 62 0.39 -0.36 -0.88
N LEU A 63 -0.86 -0.76 -1.08
CA LEU A 63 -2.01 0.13 -0.94
C LEU A 63 -2.12 0.67 0.48
N LYS A 64 -2.06 -0.20 1.49
CA LYS A 64 -2.10 0.22 2.90
C LYS A 64 -1.00 1.23 3.22
N GLU A 65 0.24 0.93 2.83
CA GLU A 65 1.38 1.83 3.07
C GLU A 65 1.20 3.17 2.34
N ALA A 66 0.67 3.16 1.11
CA ALA A 66 0.40 4.36 0.34
C ALA A 66 -0.72 5.22 0.95
N THR A 67 -1.80 4.60 1.43
CA THR A 67 -2.90 5.30 2.13
C THR A 67 -2.39 5.97 3.39
N GLU A 68 -1.70 5.22 4.27
CA GLU A 68 -1.15 5.78 5.51
C GLU A 68 -0.13 6.90 5.23
N PHE A 69 0.69 6.76 4.18
CA PHE A 69 1.61 7.81 3.76
C PHE A 69 0.85 9.06 3.29
N HIS A 70 -0.19 8.89 2.47
CA HIS A 70 -1.00 9.98 1.97
C HIS A 70 -1.69 10.74 3.11
N GLU A 71 -2.32 10.03 4.05
CA GLU A 71 -2.97 10.64 5.23
C GLU A 71 -1.97 11.43 6.09
N SER A 72 -0.82 10.82 6.39
CA SER A 72 0.24 11.47 7.17
C SER A 72 0.80 12.69 6.46
N LEU A 73 0.98 12.61 5.13
CA LEU A 73 1.46 13.72 4.32
C LEU A 73 0.44 14.86 4.30
N GLN A 74 -0.84 14.56 4.12
CA GLN A 74 -1.90 15.56 4.10
C GLN A 74 -1.96 16.30 5.44
N SER A 75 -1.95 15.57 6.56
CA SER A 75 -1.91 16.17 7.90
C SER A 75 -0.70 17.07 8.10
N PHE A 76 0.48 16.65 7.62
CA PHE A 76 1.70 17.45 7.71
C PHE A 76 1.65 18.71 6.82
N VAL A 77 1.08 18.61 5.62
CA VAL A 77 0.85 19.75 4.72
C VAL A 77 -0.12 20.76 5.32
N ASP A 78 -1.19 20.29 5.96
CA ASP A 78 -2.17 21.15 6.64
C ASP A 78 -1.50 21.89 7.82
N TRP A 79 -0.70 21.18 8.62
CA TRP A 79 0.09 21.79 9.68
C TRP A 79 1.09 22.82 9.13
N LEU A 80 1.86 22.48 8.09
CA LEU A 80 2.81 23.39 7.44
C LEU A 80 2.11 24.66 6.96
N THR A 81 0.98 24.51 6.28
CA THR A 81 0.17 25.63 5.78
C THR A 81 -0.28 26.55 6.92
N ASN A 82 -0.66 25.98 8.07
CA ASN A 82 -1.02 26.77 9.24
C ASN A 82 0.20 27.44 9.89
N ALA A 83 1.34 26.76 9.98
CA ALA A 83 2.59 27.30 10.50
C ALA A 83 3.08 28.49 9.66
N GLU A 84 3.00 28.38 8.33
CA GLU A 84 3.29 29.48 7.40
C GLU A 84 2.35 30.67 7.60
N LYS A 85 1.05 30.41 7.80
CA LYS A 85 0.06 31.46 8.12
C LYS A 85 0.36 32.16 9.44
N ILE A 86 0.78 31.42 10.47
CA ILE A 86 1.17 32.02 11.76
C ILE A 86 2.35 32.97 11.53
N LEU A 87 3.41 32.51 10.85
CA LEU A 87 4.58 33.32 10.53
C LEU A 87 4.24 34.57 9.71
N SER A 88 3.37 34.44 8.70
CA SER A 88 2.97 35.57 7.85
C SER A 88 2.14 36.63 8.60
N ASN A 89 1.44 36.22 9.66
CA ASN A 89 0.58 37.10 10.46
C ASN A 89 1.24 37.63 11.74
N LEU A 90 2.53 37.34 11.95
CA LEU A 90 3.25 37.89 13.10
C LEU A 90 3.27 39.41 13.04
N LYS A 91 2.95 40.04 14.18
CA LYS A 91 3.01 41.50 14.31
C LYS A 91 4.47 41.98 14.24
N PRO A 92 4.72 43.20 13.75
CA PRO A 92 6.04 43.81 13.83
C PRO A 92 6.59 43.80 15.27
N VAL A 93 7.92 43.71 15.40
CA VAL A 93 8.60 43.71 16.70
C VAL A 93 8.26 44.98 17.46
N SER A 94 7.78 44.83 18.69
CA SER A 94 7.42 45.95 19.55
C SER A 94 8.66 46.60 20.18
N ARG A 95 8.58 47.91 20.45
CA ARG A 95 9.56 48.65 21.27
C ARG A 95 9.16 48.73 22.74
N VAL A 96 7.99 48.18 23.09
CA VAL A 96 7.47 48.12 24.46
C VAL A 96 7.94 46.83 25.10
N LEU A 97 8.62 46.92 26.25
CA LEU A 97 9.27 45.79 26.93
C LEU A 97 8.32 44.62 27.18
N ASP A 98 7.15 44.88 27.74
CA ASP A 98 6.18 43.82 28.06
C ASP A 98 5.68 43.11 26.80
N THR A 99 5.45 43.87 25.72
CA THR A 99 4.98 43.32 24.45
C THR A 99 6.06 42.50 23.75
N ILE A 100 7.31 42.99 23.69
CA ILE A 100 8.40 42.23 23.06
C ILE A 100 8.71 40.95 23.84
N GLN A 101 8.60 40.97 25.18
CA GLN A 101 8.75 39.79 26.00
C GLN A 101 7.70 38.73 25.68
N GLY A 102 6.44 39.14 25.47
CA GLY A 102 5.37 38.26 24.99
C GLY A 102 5.65 37.69 23.59
N GLN A 103 6.05 38.54 22.64
CA GLN A 103 6.40 38.12 21.28
C GLN A 103 7.55 37.09 21.27
N ILE A 104 8.56 37.26 22.12
CA ILE A 104 9.67 36.31 22.26
C ILE A 104 9.14 34.95 22.75
N GLU A 105 8.25 34.94 23.74
CA GLU A 105 7.74 33.68 24.29
C GLU A 105 6.84 32.95 23.29
N GLU A 106 5.95 33.66 22.60
CA GLU A 106 5.16 33.10 21.50
C GLU A 106 6.05 32.48 20.41
N HIS A 107 7.12 33.18 20.03
CA HIS A 107 8.05 32.68 19.01
C HIS A 107 8.85 31.45 19.49
N LYS A 108 9.22 31.37 20.76
CA LYS A 108 9.86 30.16 21.33
C LYS A 108 8.92 28.96 21.30
N VAL A 109 7.64 29.17 21.65
CA VAL A 109 6.63 28.11 21.57
C VAL A 109 6.49 27.63 20.12
N PHE A 110 6.41 28.56 19.17
CA PHE A 110 6.36 28.22 17.74
C PHE A 110 7.60 27.45 17.27
N GLN A 111 8.80 27.88 17.66
CA GLN A 111 10.04 27.16 17.34
C GLN A 111 10.07 25.74 17.90
N LYS A 112 9.53 25.54 19.11
CA LYS A 112 9.40 24.21 19.71
C LYS A 112 8.44 23.33 18.91
N ASP A 113 7.30 23.88 18.49
CA ASP A 113 6.31 23.16 17.66
C ASP A 113 6.91 22.74 16.31
N VAL A 114 7.59 23.65 15.61
CA VAL A 114 8.32 23.35 14.36
C VAL A 114 9.37 22.26 14.57
N SER A 115 10.11 22.35 15.67
CA SER A 115 11.14 21.35 15.99
C SER A 115 10.54 19.96 16.25
N ALA A 116 9.39 19.88 16.91
CA ALA A 116 8.69 18.62 17.16
C ALA A 116 8.22 17.94 15.86
N HIS A 117 7.84 18.73 14.85
CA HIS A 117 7.40 18.21 13.55
C HIS A 117 8.55 17.76 12.63
N ARG A 118 9.82 18.01 13.01
CA ARG A 118 10.99 17.55 12.23
C ARG A 118 11.03 16.03 12.10
N GLU A 119 10.68 15.30 13.15
CA GLU A 119 10.67 13.84 13.11
C GLU A 119 9.61 13.31 12.14
N THR A 120 8.42 13.93 12.12
CA THR A 120 7.36 13.64 11.15
C THR A 120 7.82 13.87 9.72
N MET A 121 8.50 14.98 9.44
CA MET A 121 9.07 15.27 8.12
C MET A 121 10.06 14.17 7.67
N LEU A 122 10.97 13.75 8.55
CA LEU A 122 11.95 12.71 8.24
C LEU A 122 11.28 11.34 8.02
N ALA A 123 10.26 11.02 8.81
CA ALA A 123 9.49 9.80 8.65
C ALA A 123 8.73 9.77 7.30
N LEU A 124 8.12 10.90 6.92
CA LEU A 124 7.46 11.07 5.63
C LEU A 124 8.44 10.93 4.47
N ASP A 125 9.61 11.56 4.53
CA ASP A 125 10.63 11.44 3.48
C ASP A 125 11.11 9.98 3.30
N LYS A 126 11.35 9.28 4.41
CA LYS A 126 11.70 7.85 4.39
C LYS A 126 10.59 7.00 3.78
N LYS A 127 9.34 7.20 4.21
CA LYS A 127 8.17 6.42 3.72
C LYS A 127 7.89 6.70 2.25
N GLY A 128 7.95 7.97 1.84
CA GLY A 128 7.80 8.37 0.43
C GLY A 128 8.90 7.79 -0.47
N THR A 129 10.15 7.79 0.01
CA THR A 129 11.28 7.15 -0.66
C THR A 129 11.07 5.64 -0.79
N HIS A 130 10.65 4.97 0.28
CA HIS A 130 10.35 3.54 0.25
C HIS A 130 9.29 3.22 -0.80
N LEU A 131 8.14 3.89 -0.75
CA LEU A 131 7.04 3.69 -1.70
C LEU A 131 7.47 3.93 -3.14
N LYS A 132 8.30 4.96 -3.41
CA LYS A 132 8.82 5.26 -4.74
C LYS A 132 9.67 4.13 -5.33
N TYR A 133 10.47 3.45 -4.53
CA TYR A 133 11.41 2.42 -5.01
C TYR A 133 10.88 0.99 -4.89
N PHE A 134 9.99 0.70 -3.92
CA PHE A 134 9.40 -0.63 -3.77
C PHE A 134 8.21 -0.87 -4.70
N SER A 135 7.54 0.19 -5.17
CA SER A 135 6.43 0.05 -6.11
C SER A 135 6.94 -0.11 -7.54
N GLN A 136 6.68 -1.24 -8.20
CA GLN A 136 6.94 -1.36 -9.63
C GLN A 136 6.07 -0.34 -10.39
N LYS A 137 6.54 0.21 -11.53
CA LYS A 137 5.78 1.23 -12.31
C LYS A 137 4.31 0.86 -12.55
N GLN A 138 4.03 -0.44 -12.71
CA GLN A 138 2.69 -0.99 -12.93
C GLN A 138 1.81 -0.91 -11.67
N ASP A 139 2.40 -1.17 -10.51
CA ASP A 139 1.69 -1.17 -9.22
C ASP A 139 1.44 0.27 -8.74
N VAL A 140 2.32 1.23 -9.08
CA VAL A 140 2.10 2.66 -8.80
C VAL A 140 0.81 3.19 -9.44
N ILE A 141 0.55 2.83 -10.70
CA ILE A 141 -0.66 3.25 -11.41
C ILE A 141 -1.91 2.66 -10.74
N LEU A 142 -1.84 1.38 -10.37
CA LEU A 142 -2.94 0.69 -9.70
C LEU A 142 -3.25 1.32 -8.34
N ILE A 143 -2.22 1.57 -7.53
CA ILE A 143 -2.35 2.23 -6.22
C ILE A 143 -2.90 3.65 -6.37
N LYS A 144 -2.43 4.42 -7.35
CA LYS A 144 -2.98 5.75 -7.63
C LYS A 144 -4.47 5.72 -7.93
N ASN A 145 -4.92 4.79 -8.77
CA ASN A 145 -6.33 4.67 -9.11
C ASN A 145 -7.18 4.25 -7.89
N LEU A 146 -6.63 3.42 -7.00
CA LEU A 146 -7.29 3.00 -5.77
C LEU A 146 -7.37 4.10 -4.70
N LEU A 147 -6.52 5.13 -4.75
CA LEU A 147 -6.56 6.28 -3.85
C LEU A 147 -7.52 7.39 -4.32
N ILE A 148 -7.90 7.39 -5.60
CA ILE A 148 -8.73 8.44 -6.22
C ILE A 148 -10.19 7.96 -6.41
N SER A 149 -10.44 6.65 -6.33
CA SER A 149 -11.77 6.04 -6.37
C SER A 149 -12.45 6.03 -5.00
#